data_AF-A0A2U1J2Q8-F1
#
_entry.id   AF-A0A2U1J2Q8-F1
#
_cell.length_a   1.000
_cell.length_b   1.000
_cell.length_c   1.000
_cell.angle_alpha   90.00
_cell.angle_beta   90.00
_cell.angle_gamma   90.00
#
_symmetry.space_group_name_H-M   'P 1'
#
loop_
_entity.id
_entity.type
_entity.pdbx_description
1 polymer ?
#
loop_
_entity_poly.entity_id
_entity_poly.type
_entity_poly.pdbx_seq_one_letter_code
_entity_poly.pdbx_strand_id
1 'polypeptide(L)'
;MADINKHFNESKTIRDILEAGDYNATIGLSKVLIIYTGGTIGMAYDDVKGYTPVDGYLTQHLKGQPRFYDQNGFSDLDQLERSDSTDSIQKMAKSDNLIKKVFTKNETKCDTFSEWLITPKMIHGKRIKYCIKEYNPLLDSCNIDME
;
A
#
# COMPACT_ATOMS: atom_id res chain seq x y z
N MET A 1 -37.61 -20.78 10.44
CA MET A 1 -36.19 -20.53 10.76
C MET A 1 -35.21 -21.02 9.69
N ALA A 2 -35.55 -22.00 8.84
CA ALA A 2 -34.68 -22.46 7.75
C ALA A 2 -34.59 -21.48 6.55
N ASP A 3 -35.66 -20.76 6.22
CA ASP A 3 -35.71 -19.91 5.00
C ASP A 3 -34.84 -18.66 5.03
N ILE A 4 -34.61 -18.06 6.21
CA ILE A 4 -33.80 -16.84 6.34
C ILE A 4 -32.33 -17.13 6.01
N ASN A 5 -31.82 -18.30 6.45
CA ASN A 5 -30.46 -18.73 6.18
C ASN A 5 -30.24 -19.07 4.71
N LYS A 6 -31.28 -19.58 4.03
CA LYS A 6 -31.24 -19.86 2.59
C LYS A 6 -31.12 -18.56 1.79
N HIS A 7 -31.98 -17.58 2.09
CA HIS A 7 -31.93 -16.25 1.46
C HIS A 7 -30.60 -15.51 1.70
N PHE A 8 -30.03 -15.64 2.91
CA PHE A 8 -28.74 -15.04 3.24
C PHE A 8 -27.60 -15.66 2.44
N ASN A 9 -27.59 -16.99 2.31
CA ASN A 9 -26.57 -17.71 1.53
C ASN A 9 -26.70 -17.40 0.04
N GLU A 10 -27.91 -17.37 -0.52
CA GLU A 10 -28.13 -17.01 -1.93
C GLU A 10 -27.68 -15.57 -2.24
N SER A 11 -27.95 -14.61 -1.34
CA SER A 11 -27.46 -13.24 -1.50
C SER A 11 -25.93 -13.14 -1.42
N LYS A 12 -25.28 -14.01 -0.67
CA LYS A 12 -23.81 -14.05 -0.59
C LYS A 12 -23.22 -14.61 -1.89
N THR A 13 -23.75 -15.73 -2.37
CA THR A 13 -23.31 -16.35 -3.63
C THR A 13 -23.54 -15.45 -4.84
N ILE A 14 -24.65 -14.71 -4.90
CA ILE A 14 -24.93 -13.77 -6.00
C ILE A 14 -23.94 -12.60 -6.01
N ARG A 15 -23.56 -12.07 -4.83
CA ARG A 15 -22.51 -11.04 -4.72
C ARG A 15 -21.14 -11.57 -5.14
N ASP A 16 -20.78 -12.76 -4.64
CA ASP A 16 -19.51 -13.40 -4.99
C ASP A 16 -19.39 -13.64 -6.52
N ILE A 17 -20.49 -14.01 -7.18
CA ILE A 17 -20.54 -14.20 -8.66
C ILE A 17 -20.47 -12.87 -9.41
N LEU A 18 -21.20 -11.83 -8.96
CA LEU A 18 -21.15 -10.50 -9.58
C LEU A 18 -19.76 -9.84 -9.43
N GLU A 19 -19.08 -10.08 -8.32
CA GLU A 19 -17.76 -9.51 -8.01
C GLU A 19 -16.60 -10.30 -8.66
N ALA A 20 -16.78 -11.59 -8.96
CA ALA A 20 -15.82 -12.38 -9.73
C ALA A 20 -15.61 -11.86 -11.17
N GLY A 21 -16.57 -11.12 -11.71
CA GLY A 21 -16.46 -10.46 -13.03
C GLY A 21 -15.66 -9.15 -13.00
N ASP A 22 -15.43 -8.57 -11.82
CA ASP A 22 -14.75 -7.30 -11.65
C ASP A 22 -13.40 -7.52 -10.96
N TYR A 23 -12.35 -7.67 -11.77
CA TYR A 23 -10.96 -7.87 -11.33
C TYR A 23 -10.44 -6.77 -10.39
N ASN A 24 -11.13 -5.62 -10.34
CA ASN A 24 -10.86 -4.54 -9.41
C ASN A 24 -11.64 -4.62 -8.10
N ALA A 25 -12.71 -5.42 -8.00
CA ALA A 25 -13.53 -5.57 -6.80
C ALA A 25 -13.24 -6.86 -5.99
N THR A 26 -12.48 -7.80 -6.57
CA THR A 26 -12.27 -9.13 -6.00
C THR A 26 -11.50 -9.10 -4.67
N ILE A 27 -11.86 -10.04 -3.78
CA ILE A 27 -11.13 -10.38 -2.55
C ILE A 27 -9.64 -10.57 -2.87
N GLY A 28 -8.73 -9.97 -2.09
CA GLY A 28 -7.29 -10.18 -2.25
C GLY A 28 -6.41 -8.95 -1.99
N LEU A 29 -5.19 -8.99 -2.52
CA LEU A 29 -4.16 -7.97 -2.33
C LEU A 29 -3.81 -7.26 -3.64
N SER A 30 -3.98 -5.94 -3.70
CA SER A 30 -3.46 -5.09 -4.78
C SER A 30 -2.13 -4.47 -4.41
N LYS A 31 -1.21 -4.37 -5.38
CA LYS A 31 0.10 -3.71 -5.22
C LYS A 31 0.10 -2.38 -5.96
N VAL A 32 0.39 -1.29 -5.27
CA VAL A 32 0.37 0.06 -5.83
C VAL A 32 1.72 0.75 -5.59
N LEU A 33 2.27 1.37 -6.62
CA LEU A 33 3.40 2.29 -6.48
C LEU A 33 2.87 3.72 -6.48
N ILE A 34 3.16 4.47 -5.43
CA ILE A 34 2.88 5.89 -5.35
C ILE A 34 4.13 6.65 -5.78
N ILE A 35 4.02 7.43 -6.84
CA ILE A 35 5.10 8.33 -7.27
C ILE A 35 4.80 9.70 -6.67
N TYR A 36 5.60 10.12 -5.68
CA TYR A 36 5.42 11.39 -5.01
C TYR A 36 6.43 12.41 -5.54
N THR A 37 5.94 13.33 -6.38
CA THR A 37 6.74 14.37 -7.03
C THR A 37 6.77 15.69 -6.26
N GLY A 38 5.92 15.86 -5.23
CA GLY A 38 5.81 17.08 -4.45
C GLY A 38 4.39 17.65 -4.43
N GLY A 39 4.28 18.97 -4.41
CA GLY A 39 3.04 19.71 -4.18
C GLY A 39 2.64 19.81 -2.70
N THR A 40 1.56 20.54 -2.44
CA THR A 40 1.14 20.95 -1.09
C THR A 40 0.80 19.79 -0.15
N ILE A 41 0.42 18.62 -0.67
CA ILE A 41 -0.03 17.45 0.11
C ILE A 41 1.03 16.91 1.08
N GLY A 42 2.32 17.13 0.81
CA GLY A 42 3.42 16.73 1.69
C GLY A 42 4.32 17.89 2.11
N MET A 43 3.82 19.12 2.05
CA MET A 43 4.53 20.28 2.60
C MET A 43 4.25 20.42 4.10
N ALA A 44 5.24 20.94 4.83
CA ALA A 44 5.09 21.34 6.23
C ALA A 44 5.05 22.86 6.34
N TYR A 45 4.28 23.38 7.30
CA TYR A 45 4.23 24.80 7.60
C TYR A 45 5.46 25.24 8.40
N ASP A 46 6.10 26.29 7.92
CA ASP A 46 7.20 27.01 8.56
C ASP A 46 6.79 28.48 8.75
N ASP A 47 7.07 29.05 9.94
CA ASP A 47 6.65 30.41 10.29
C ASP A 47 7.27 31.50 9.39
N VAL A 48 8.43 31.23 8.78
CA VAL A 48 9.18 32.19 7.97
C VAL A 48 8.89 32.01 6.48
N LYS A 49 8.85 30.78 5.99
CA LYS A 49 8.74 30.46 4.56
C LYS A 49 7.34 30.02 4.12
N GLY A 50 6.42 29.82 5.06
CA GLY A 50 5.12 29.24 4.79
C GLY A 50 5.24 27.74 4.53
N TYR A 51 4.43 27.19 3.61
CA TYR A 51 4.48 25.77 3.28
C TYR A 51 5.69 25.45 2.41
N THR A 52 6.53 24.53 2.87
CA THR A 52 7.74 24.09 2.16
C THR A 52 7.79 22.56 2.04
N PRO A 53 8.37 22.00 0.96
CA PRO A 53 8.54 20.55 0.83
C PRO A 53 9.46 20.01 1.92
N VAL A 54 9.08 18.88 2.52
CA VAL A 54 9.89 18.20 3.55
C VAL A 54 10.04 16.73 3.19
N ASP A 55 11.29 16.29 3.07
CA ASP A 55 11.64 14.91 2.72
C ASP A 55 11.02 13.91 3.73
N GLY A 56 10.39 12.86 3.22
CA GLY A 56 9.79 11.77 3.99
C GLY A 56 8.51 12.14 4.75
N TYR A 57 8.08 13.41 4.72
CA TYR A 57 6.95 13.90 5.51
C TYR A 57 5.65 13.17 5.17
N LEU A 58 5.34 13.02 3.87
CA LEU A 58 4.13 12.32 3.42
C LEU A 58 4.11 10.86 3.89
N THR A 59 5.23 10.15 3.71
CA THR A 59 5.35 8.74 4.13
C THR A 59 5.13 8.59 5.64
N GLN A 60 5.75 9.45 6.44
CA GLN A 60 5.59 9.44 7.90
C GLN A 60 4.15 9.77 8.31
N HIS A 61 3.52 10.72 7.61
CA HIS A 61 2.14 11.11 7.87
C HIS A 61 1.16 9.96 7.57
N LEU A 62 1.33 9.26 6.44
CA LEU A 62 0.52 8.09 6.09
C LEU A 62 0.71 6.92 7.06
N LYS A 63 1.94 6.67 7.53
CA LYS A 63 2.21 5.69 8.59
C LYS A 63 1.50 6.01 9.91
N GLY A 64 1.35 7.30 10.24
CA GLY A 64 0.70 7.74 11.47
C GLY A 64 -0.82 7.59 11.47
N GLN A 65 -1.45 7.30 10.33
CA GLN A 65 -2.90 7.31 10.18
C GLN A 65 -3.47 5.89 9.97
N PRO A 66 -4.34 5.39 10.87
CA PRO A 66 -4.89 4.04 10.78
C PRO A 66 -5.67 3.74 9.49
N ARG A 67 -6.20 4.76 8.81
CA ARG A 67 -6.91 4.59 7.54
C ARG A 67 -5.98 4.27 6.37
N PHE A 68 -4.70 4.65 6.47
CA PHE A 68 -3.71 4.46 5.42
C PHE A 68 -2.70 3.37 5.77
N TYR A 69 -2.53 3.04 7.05
CA TYR A 69 -1.63 2.01 7.51
C TYR A 69 -2.24 1.13 8.60
N ASP A 70 -2.34 -0.17 8.31
CA ASP A 70 -2.65 -1.22 9.26
C ASP A 70 -1.35 -1.95 9.66
N GLN A 71 -0.90 -1.72 10.89
CA GLN A 71 0.32 -2.33 11.45
C GLN A 71 0.24 -3.85 11.47
N ASN A 72 -0.95 -4.42 11.63
CA ASN A 72 -1.16 -5.88 11.69
C ASN A 72 -1.49 -6.48 10.31
N GLY A 73 -1.61 -5.64 9.27
CA GLY A 73 -2.10 -6.07 7.96
C GLY A 73 -1.18 -7.06 7.25
N PHE A 74 0.13 -7.02 7.50
CA PHE A 74 1.08 -7.98 6.91
C PHE A 74 0.99 -9.37 7.55
N SER A 75 0.76 -9.44 8.87
CA SER A 75 0.61 -10.72 9.59
C SER A 75 -0.64 -11.48 9.14
N ASP A 76 -1.72 -10.75 8.82
CA ASP A 76 -2.95 -11.30 8.23
C ASP A 76 -2.71 -11.92 6.85
N LEU A 77 -1.86 -11.26 6.04
CA LEU A 77 -1.57 -11.68 4.67
C LEU A 77 -0.73 -12.96 4.63
N ASP A 78 0.29 -13.06 5.48
CA ASP A 78 1.13 -14.25 5.59
C ASP A 78 0.32 -15.49 6.00
N GLN A 79 -0.72 -15.29 6.82
CA GLN A 79 -1.62 -16.38 7.21
C GLN A 79 -2.50 -16.84 6.04
N LEU A 80 -2.98 -15.92 5.20
CA LEU A 80 -3.81 -16.24 4.03
C LEU A 80 -3.01 -16.97 2.94
N GLU A 81 -1.78 -16.52 2.65
CA GLU A 81 -0.91 -17.18 1.66
C GLU A 81 -0.47 -18.59 2.11
N ARG A 82 -0.39 -18.84 3.42
CA ARG A 82 -0.09 -20.18 3.98
C ARG A 82 -1.28 -21.13 3.91
N SER A 83 -2.51 -20.64 3.97
CA SER A 83 -3.72 -21.48 3.86
C SER A 83 -4.01 -21.95 2.43
N ASP A 84 -3.59 -21.21 1.40
CA ASP A 84 -3.77 -21.60 -0.02
C ASP A 84 -2.61 -22.45 -0.59
N SER A 85 -1.57 -22.69 0.19
CA SER A 85 -0.33 -23.33 -0.29
C SER A 85 -0.15 -24.77 0.21
N THR A 86 -0.92 -25.72 -0.35
CA THR A 86 -0.34 -27.01 -0.71
C THR A 86 0.35 -26.83 -2.08
N ASP A 87 1.68 -26.84 -2.10
CA ASP A 87 2.57 -27.13 -3.27
C ASP A 87 3.63 -26.11 -3.74
N SER A 88 3.89 -24.97 -3.07
CA SER A 88 5.03 -24.11 -3.53
C SER A 88 5.76 -23.25 -2.49
N ILE A 89 5.83 -23.72 -1.24
CA ILE A 89 6.68 -23.08 -0.21
C ILE A 89 8.13 -23.51 -0.43
N GLN A 90 8.95 -22.64 -1.06
CA GLN A 90 10.40 -22.49 -0.75
C GLN A 90 11.15 -21.39 -1.53
N LYS A 91 10.56 -20.73 -2.54
CA LYS A 91 11.33 -19.80 -3.40
C LYS A 91 11.33 -18.31 -2.98
N MET A 92 10.45 -17.84 -2.10
CA MET A 92 10.32 -16.39 -1.82
C MET A 92 11.02 -15.87 -0.54
N ALA A 93 11.25 -16.71 0.48
CA ALA A 93 11.86 -16.27 1.74
C ALA A 93 13.34 -15.81 1.63
N LYS A 94 13.99 -16.04 0.49
CA LYS A 94 15.35 -15.52 0.20
C LYS A 94 15.35 -14.08 -0.34
N SER A 95 14.23 -13.57 -0.84
CA SER A 95 14.16 -12.23 -1.45
C SER A 95 14.12 -11.10 -0.43
N ASP A 96 13.37 -11.28 0.68
CA ASP A 96 13.17 -10.21 1.66
C ASP A 96 14.44 -9.87 2.46
N ASN A 97 15.32 -10.86 2.69
CA ASN A 97 16.62 -10.63 3.32
C ASN A 97 17.65 -9.99 2.38
N LEU A 98 17.45 -10.07 1.06
CA LEU A 98 18.29 -9.37 0.09
C LEU A 98 17.97 -7.87 0.07
N ILE A 99 16.69 -7.50 0.12
CA ILE A 99 16.24 -6.09 0.09
C ILE A 99 16.75 -5.33 1.32
N LYS A 100 16.69 -5.94 2.53
CA LYS A 100 17.25 -5.32 3.75
C LYS A 100 18.77 -5.12 3.69
N LYS A 101 19.51 -5.99 2.98
CA LYS A 101 20.97 -5.92 2.87
C LYS A 101 21.46 -4.93 1.80
N VAL A 102 20.65 -4.68 0.77
CA VAL A 102 20.99 -3.72 -0.31
C VAL A 102 20.83 -2.27 0.15
N PHE A 103 19.89 -1.96 1.04
CA PHE A 103 19.66 -0.60 1.54
C PHE A 103 20.73 -0.09 2.54
N THR A 104 21.67 -0.92 3.02
CA THR A 104 22.63 -0.51 4.07
C THR A 104 23.98 -0.01 3.55
N LYS A 105 24.27 -0.06 2.25
CA LYS A 105 25.53 0.50 1.72
C LYS A 105 25.30 1.08 0.33
N ASN A 106 25.12 2.40 0.27
CA ASN A 106 25.77 3.35 -0.66
C ASN A 106 24.97 4.66 -0.68
N GLU A 107 25.41 5.64 0.10
CA GLU A 107 24.90 7.02 0.06
C GLU A 107 25.20 7.65 -1.31
N THR A 108 24.21 7.59 -2.17
CA THR A 108 23.97 8.58 -3.22
C THR A 108 22.52 8.99 -2.99
N LYS A 109 22.23 10.30 -2.90
CA LYS A 109 20.90 10.88 -2.64
C LYS A 109 19.94 10.59 -3.80
N CYS A 110 19.64 9.32 -4.02
CA CYS A 110 18.95 8.75 -5.16
C CYS A 110 17.59 8.26 -4.68
N ASP A 111 16.53 8.69 -5.36
CA ASP A 111 15.13 8.23 -5.28
C ASP A 111 14.89 7.07 -4.28
N THR A 112 14.63 7.43 -3.03
CA THR A 112 14.48 6.43 -1.96
C THR A 112 13.06 5.87 -2.00
N PHE A 113 12.93 4.55 -2.16
CA PHE A 113 11.65 3.87 -1.93
C PHE A 113 11.37 3.79 -0.43
N SER A 114 10.14 4.12 -0.03
CA SER A 114 9.68 3.92 1.33
C SER A 114 9.56 2.43 1.68
N GLU A 115 9.45 2.15 2.98
CA GLU A 115 8.93 0.86 3.44
C GLU A 115 7.52 0.62 2.89
N TRP A 116 7.16 -0.65 2.72
CA TRP A 116 5.82 -1.06 2.31
C TRP A 116 4.80 -0.74 3.41
N LEU A 117 3.70 -0.12 3.00
CA LEU A 117 2.51 0.11 3.81
C LEU A 117 1.36 -0.75 3.30
N ILE A 118 0.41 -1.03 4.17
CA ILE A 118 -0.79 -1.79 3.83
C ILE A 118 -2.01 -1.11 4.42
N THR A 119 -3.07 -0.98 3.63
CA THR A 119 -4.34 -0.43 4.13
C THR A 119 -5.05 -1.44 5.03
N PRO A 120 -5.94 -0.97 5.92
CA PRO A 120 -6.95 -1.83 6.53
C PRO A 120 -7.76 -2.61 5.47
N LYS A 121 -8.44 -3.68 5.90
CA LYS A 121 -9.37 -4.42 5.04
C LYS A 121 -10.51 -3.49 4.61
N MET A 122 -10.71 -3.38 3.30
CA MET A 122 -11.85 -2.67 2.73
C MET A 122 -13.10 -3.57 2.72
N ILE A 123 -14.22 -3.05 2.22
CA ILE A 123 -15.40 -3.85 1.94
C ILE A 123 -14.98 -5.00 0.99
N HIS A 124 -15.46 -6.21 1.27
CA HIS A 124 -15.08 -7.46 0.57
C HIS A 124 -13.65 -7.94 0.86
N GLY A 125 -13.00 -7.48 1.94
CA GLY A 125 -11.74 -8.05 2.41
C GLY A 125 -10.51 -7.71 1.57
N LYS A 126 -10.66 -6.85 0.56
CA LYS A 126 -9.56 -6.37 -0.28
C LYS A 126 -8.61 -5.48 0.54
N ARG A 127 -7.30 -5.65 0.32
CA ARG A 127 -6.25 -4.80 0.89
C ARG A 127 -5.37 -4.22 -0.22
N ILE A 128 -4.79 -3.04 0.03
CA ILE A 128 -3.81 -2.43 -0.86
C ILE A 128 -2.47 -2.39 -0.13
N LYS A 129 -1.46 -3.04 -0.69
CA LYS A 129 -0.06 -2.91 -0.30
C LYS A 129 0.61 -1.89 -1.22
N TYR A 130 1.22 -0.86 -0.66
CA TYR A 130 1.79 0.22 -1.44
C TYR A 130 3.15 0.67 -0.90
N CYS A 131 3.99 1.19 -1.78
CA CYS A 131 5.22 1.89 -1.42
C CYS A 131 5.26 3.23 -2.14
N ILE A 132 6.05 4.15 -1.61
CA ILE A 132 6.16 5.52 -2.11
C ILE A 132 7.57 5.67 -2.67
N LYS A 133 7.67 6.04 -3.95
CA LYS A 133 8.91 6.55 -4.55
C LYS A 133 8.85 8.07 -4.44
N GLU A 134 9.68 8.61 -3.55
CA GLU A 134 9.79 10.04 -3.33
C GLU A 134 10.85 10.65 -4.24
N TYR A 135 10.47 11.67 -5.01
CA TYR A 135 11.39 12.40 -5.87
C TYR A 135 12.29 13.32 -5.05
N ASN A 136 13.53 13.46 -5.49
CA ASN A 136 14.47 14.44 -4.95
C ASN A 136 15.09 15.25 -6.11
N PRO A 137 14.77 16.55 -6.24
CA PRO A 137 13.97 17.37 -5.32
C PRO A 137 12.46 17.13 -5.44
N LEU A 138 11.72 17.42 -4.35
CA LEU A 138 10.27 17.60 -4.39
C LEU A 138 9.94 18.94 -5.04
N LEU A 139 9.02 18.94 -5.99
CA LEU A 139 8.65 20.11 -6.79
C LEU A 139 7.27 20.62 -6.42
N ASP A 140 7.07 21.94 -6.48
CA ASP A 140 5.72 22.47 -6.61
C ASP A 140 5.23 22.26 -8.04
N SER A 141 3.93 22.04 -8.22
CA SER A 141 3.34 21.77 -9.54
C SER A 141 3.54 22.92 -10.54
N CYS A 142 3.69 24.16 -10.06
CA CYS A 142 4.01 25.30 -10.91
C CYS A 142 5.45 25.31 -11.44
N ASN A 143 6.33 24.48 -10.87
CA ASN A 143 7.72 24.29 -11.28
C ASN A 143 7.93 23.02 -12.13
N ILE A 144 6.87 22.30 -12.50
CA ILE A 144 6.97 21.12 -13.36
C ILE A 144 6.94 21.55 -14.84
N ASP A 145 7.93 21.11 -15.59
CA ASP A 145 8.05 21.28 -17.03
C ASP A 145 8.09 19.92 -17.76
N MET A 146 8.13 19.95 -19.10
CA MET A 146 8.22 18.75 -19.95
C MET A 146 9.67 18.36 -20.28
N GLU A 147 10.65 19.10 -19.78
CA GLU A 147 12.08 18.93 -20.11
C GLU A 147 12.79 17.89 -19.25
#